data_AF-A0AAW3EPV8-F1
#
_entry.id   AF-A0AAW3EPV8-F1
#
_cell.length_a   1.000
_cell.length_b   1.000
_cell.length_c   1.000
_cell.angle_alpha   90.00
_cell.angle_beta   90.00
_cell.angle_gamma   90.00
#
_symmetry.space_group_name_H-M   'P 1'
#
loop_
_entity.id
_entity.type
_entity.pdbx_description
1 polymer ?
#
loop_
_entity_poly.entity_id
_entity_poly.type
_entity_poly.pdbx_seq_one_letter_code
_entity_poly.pdbx_strand_id
1 'polypeptide(L)'
;MPLNHFHVDEILPDEVVMRIREAFPASSSMMLRKSLRELKYVTSQMNEHAPLLEEITFAFQQPAVVEVITEITGLRSLQPDEHLYAGGISMMGHGHFLNPHLDNSHDKDRQRYRVLNLLYYVSPDWTLEKGGNLELWPNGTKAEPVTVVSRFNRLAVMVTNQYSWHSVSKNLSGEARCCVSNYYFSDHPVGDDDYFHPTSFRGRPDEPLRDVVLQADAALRGMVRAVVPKGVARTKHVYKKD
;
A
#
# COMPACT_ATOMS: atom_id res chain seq x y z
N MET A 1 -5.13 19.56 -5.20
CA MET A 1 -5.56 19.42 -3.79
C MET A 1 -4.41 18.81 -3.01
N PRO A 2 -4.21 19.17 -1.74
CA PRO A 2 -3.20 18.50 -0.91
C PRO A 2 -3.51 16.99 -0.82
N LEU A 3 -2.47 16.17 -0.93
CA LEU A 3 -2.58 14.74 -0.64
C LEU A 3 -2.46 14.58 0.87
N ASN A 4 -3.60 14.52 1.55
CA ASN A 4 -3.66 14.47 3.01
C ASN A 4 -3.03 13.17 3.51
N HIS A 5 -2.09 13.32 4.44
CA HIS A 5 -1.36 12.24 5.07
C HIS A 5 -0.84 12.68 6.43
N PHE A 6 -0.55 11.71 7.28
CA PHE A 6 0.16 11.93 8.54
C PHE A 6 1.02 10.69 8.84
N HIS A 7 1.89 10.81 9.84
CA HIS A 7 2.56 9.65 10.41
C HIS A 7 2.66 9.78 11.92
N VAL A 8 2.75 8.64 12.60
CA VAL A 8 2.98 8.53 14.04
C VAL A 8 4.20 7.65 14.24
N ASP A 9 5.17 8.14 15.00
CA ASP A 9 6.38 7.42 15.36
C ASP A 9 6.18 6.74 16.72
N GLU A 10 6.92 5.66 16.96
CA GLU A 10 7.04 5.00 18.26
C GLU A 10 5.71 4.47 18.82
N ILE A 11 4.88 3.87 17.93
CA ILE A 11 3.54 3.40 18.30
C ILE A 11 3.52 2.12 19.15
N LEU A 12 4.62 1.37 19.19
CA LEU A 12 4.78 0.15 19.98
C LEU A 12 6.12 0.15 20.73
N PRO A 13 6.30 -0.64 21.80
CA PRO A 13 7.63 -0.85 22.40
C PRO A 13 8.61 -1.44 21.38
N ASP A 14 9.83 -0.92 21.33
CA ASP A 14 10.83 -1.30 20.32
C ASP A 14 11.13 -2.81 20.32
N GLU A 15 11.12 -3.48 21.48
CA GLU A 15 11.29 -4.93 21.54
C GLU A 15 10.19 -5.70 20.81
N VAL A 16 8.96 -5.19 20.80
CA VAL A 16 7.83 -5.79 20.06
C VAL A 16 8.03 -5.60 18.57
N VAL A 17 8.46 -4.42 18.14
CA VAL A 17 8.70 -4.12 16.72
C VAL A 17 9.86 -4.92 16.16
N MET A 18 10.93 -5.13 16.94
CA MET A 18 12.01 -6.02 16.58
C MET A 18 11.55 -7.46 16.42
N ARG A 19 10.71 -7.98 17.34
CA ARG A 19 10.11 -9.32 17.20
C ARG A 19 9.23 -9.42 15.96
N ILE A 20 8.45 -8.39 15.63
CA ILE A 20 7.67 -8.35 14.38
C ILE A 20 8.62 -8.41 13.18
N ARG A 21 9.70 -7.62 13.18
CA ARG A 21 10.70 -7.61 12.11
C ARG A 21 11.39 -8.96 11.92
N GLU A 22 11.73 -9.64 13.01
CA GLU A 22 12.34 -10.98 13.00
C GLU A 22 11.37 -12.06 12.51
N ALA A 23 10.07 -11.87 12.76
CA ALA A 23 9.02 -12.77 12.29
C ALA A 23 8.75 -12.69 10.78
N PHE A 24 9.23 -11.66 10.08
CA PHE A 24 9.04 -11.53 8.62
C PHE A 24 9.59 -12.77 7.88
N PRO A 25 8.81 -13.34 6.94
CA PRO A 25 9.23 -14.54 6.22
C PRO A 25 10.43 -14.28 5.31
N ALA A 26 11.16 -15.35 5.02
CA ALA A 26 12.19 -15.32 3.99
C ALA A 26 11.56 -15.00 2.61
N SER A 27 12.32 -14.34 1.73
CA SER A 27 11.85 -14.02 0.37
C SER A 27 11.38 -15.24 -0.43
N SER A 28 11.93 -16.43 -0.14
CA SER A 28 11.58 -17.69 -0.80
C SER A 28 10.16 -18.19 -0.49
N SER A 29 9.57 -17.79 0.64
CA SER A 29 8.17 -18.11 0.98
C SER A 29 7.19 -16.97 0.67
N MET A 30 7.65 -15.94 -0.04
CA MET A 30 6.82 -14.81 -0.47
C MET A 30 6.65 -14.80 -1.99
N MET A 31 5.53 -14.23 -2.46
CA MET A 31 5.31 -14.04 -3.88
C MET A 31 6.15 -12.87 -4.40
N LEU A 32 7.05 -13.14 -5.35
CA LEU A 32 7.77 -12.09 -6.06
C LEU A 32 6.87 -11.43 -7.10
N ARG A 33 6.64 -10.13 -6.94
CA ARG A 33 6.10 -9.25 -7.99
C ARG A 33 7.27 -8.63 -8.73
N LYS A 34 7.43 -8.96 -10.01
CA LYS A 34 8.50 -8.43 -10.88
C LYS A 34 7.94 -8.04 -12.23
N SER A 35 7.89 -6.74 -12.51
CA SER A 35 7.37 -6.18 -13.76
C SER A 35 7.88 -4.74 -13.99
N LEU A 36 7.45 -4.12 -15.09
CA LEU A 36 7.63 -2.68 -15.33
C LEU A 36 6.83 -1.80 -14.35
N ARG A 37 6.05 -2.35 -13.41
CA ARG A 37 5.29 -1.57 -12.42
C ARG A 37 5.97 -1.61 -11.05
N GLU A 38 6.57 -2.74 -10.72
CA GLU A 38 7.06 -3.02 -9.38
C GLU A 38 8.09 -4.14 -9.36
N LEU A 39 8.94 -4.08 -8.33
CA LEU A 39 9.78 -5.17 -7.89
C LEU A 39 9.68 -5.26 -6.36
N LYS A 40 8.97 -6.25 -5.83
CA LYS A 40 8.79 -6.47 -4.38
C LYS A 40 8.31 -7.88 -4.05
N TYR A 41 8.53 -8.32 -2.82
CA TYR A 41 7.92 -9.53 -2.28
C TYR A 41 6.65 -9.18 -1.50
N VAL A 42 5.59 -10.00 -1.63
CA VAL A 42 4.33 -9.82 -0.91
C VAL A 42 3.76 -11.15 -0.43
N THR A 43 3.02 -11.13 0.66
CA THR A 43 2.12 -12.22 1.07
C THR A 43 0.96 -11.66 1.88
N SER A 44 -0.22 -12.26 1.72
CA SER A 44 -1.45 -11.96 2.47
C SER A 44 -1.94 -13.15 3.28
N GLN A 45 -1.36 -14.34 3.08
CA GLN A 45 -1.83 -15.58 3.69
C GLN A 45 -1.22 -15.73 5.07
N MET A 46 -1.68 -14.94 6.04
CA MET A 46 -0.99 -14.72 7.32
C MET A 46 -0.86 -15.99 8.19
N ASN A 47 -1.80 -16.93 8.10
CA ASN A 47 -1.76 -18.21 8.83
C ASN A 47 -0.67 -19.18 8.33
N GLU A 48 0.00 -18.89 7.21
CA GLU A 48 1.18 -19.63 6.74
C GLU A 48 2.49 -19.08 7.33
N HIS A 49 2.45 -17.97 8.07
CA HIS A 49 3.61 -17.29 8.64
C HIS A 49 3.52 -17.25 10.17
N ALA A 50 4.52 -16.64 10.83
CA ALA A 50 4.54 -16.51 12.28
C ALA A 50 3.25 -15.81 12.79
N PRO A 51 2.59 -16.33 13.84
CA PRO A 51 1.32 -15.76 14.35
C PRO A 51 1.37 -14.27 14.66
N LEU A 52 2.52 -13.77 15.13
CA LEU A 52 2.75 -12.36 15.41
C LEU A 52 2.49 -11.45 14.19
N LEU A 53 2.70 -11.94 12.97
CA LEU A 53 2.40 -11.19 11.73
C LEU A 53 0.90 -11.08 11.46
N GLU A 54 0.13 -12.13 11.79
CA GLU A 54 -1.34 -12.07 11.77
C GLU A 54 -1.81 -11.06 12.83
N GLU A 55 -1.30 -11.18 14.06
CA GLU A 55 -1.67 -10.30 15.19
C GLU A 55 -1.42 -8.82 14.88
N ILE A 56 -0.22 -8.44 14.44
CA ILE A 56 0.06 -7.02 14.11
C ILE A 56 -0.77 -6.53 12.91
N THR A 57 -1.02 -7.40 11.92
CA THR A 57 -1.84 -7.02 10.77
C THR A 57 -3.26 -6.71 11.21
N PHE A 58 -3.87 -7.57 12.03
CA PHE A 58 -5.23 -7.38 12.54
C PHE A 58 -5.32 -6.41 13.73
N ALA A 59 -4.21 -6.05 14.39
CA ALA A 59 -4.19 -5.01 15.41
C ALA A 59 -4.66 -3.66 14.87
N PHE A 60 -4.26 -3.32 13.63
CA PHE A 60 -4.75 -2.12 12.93
C PHE A 60 -6.21 -2.22 12.50
N GLN A 61 -6.88 -3.36 12.68
CA GLN A 61 -8.30 -3.54 12.35
C GLN A 61 -9.17 -3.56 13.61
N GLN A 62 -8.57 -3.46 14.80
CA GLN A 62 -9.31 -3.44 16.06
C GLN A 62 -10.20 -2.19 16.14
N PRO A 63 -11.45 -2.30 16.65
CA PRO A 63 -12.40 -1.19 16.70
C PRO A 63 -11.83 0.09 17.32
N ALA A 64 -11.07 -0.03 18.42
CA ALA A 64 -10.45 1.12 19.08
C ALA A 64 -9.41 1.84 18.19
N VAL A 65 -8.68 1.11 17.35
CA VAL A 65 -7.73 1.72 16.40
C VAL A 65 -8.49 2.39 15.25
N VAL A 66 -9.52 1.73 14.74
CA VAL A 66 -10.38 2.30 13.69
C VAL A 66 -11.04 3.59 14.17
N GLU A 67 -11.50 3.64 15.43
CA GLU A 67 -12.10 4.83 16.06
C GLU A 67 -11.09 5.99 16.14
N VAL A 68 -9.88 5.76 16.65
CA VAL A 68 -8.83 6.79 16.70
C VAL A 68 -8.48 7.31 15.30
N ILE A 69 -8.37 6.44 14.30
CA ILE A 69 -8.11 6.86 12.91
C ILE A 69 -9.30 7.65 12.33
N THR A 70 -10.53 7.27 12.69
CA THR A 70 -11.76 8.00 12.33
C THR A 70 -11.71 9.42 12.89
N GLU A 71 -11.34 9.58 14.17
CA GLU A 71 -11.21 10.89 14.81
C GLU A 71 -10.14 11.77 14.16
N ILE A 72 -8.95 11.21 13.90
CA ILE A 72 -7.83 11.94 13.29
C ILE A 72 -8.18 12.41 11.87
N THR A 73 -8.86 11.55 11.09
CA THR A 73 -9.11 11.82 9.67
C THR A 73 -10.42 12.56 9.41
N GLY A 74 -11.39 12.50 10.33
CA GLY A 74 -12.75 13.01 10.14
C GLY A 74 -13.56 12.25 9.07
N LEU A 75 -13.02 11.15 8.54
CA LEU A 75 -13.71 10.30 7.58
C LEU A 75 -14.80 9.49 8.28
N ARG A 76 -15.87 9.17 7.55
CA ARG A 76 -17.02 8.42 8.10
C ARG A 76 -17.02 6.99 7.58
N SER A 77 -17.69 6.12 8.33
CA SER A 77 -17.95 4.73 7.93
C SER A 77 -16.69 3.93 7.57
N LEU A 78 -15.58 4.16 8.27
CA LEU A 78 -14.33 3.43 8.04
C LEU A 78 -14.51 1.94 8.39
N GLN A 79 -14.16 1.08 7.43
CA GLN A 79 -14.26 -0.37 7.54
C GLN A 79 -12.91 -0.99 7.15
N PRO A 80 -12.26 -1.78 8.02
CA PRO A 80 -10.99 -2.41 7.69
C PRO A 80 -11.13 -3.50 6.62
N ASP A 81 -10.02 -3.79 5.94
CA ASP A 81 -9.88 -4.91 5.00
C ASP A 81 -9.77 -6.27 5.71
N GLU A 82 -10.90 -6.77 6.24
CA GLU A 82 -10.96 -8.02 7.02
C GLU A 82 -10.43 -9.25 6.28
N HIS A 83 -10.45 -9.23 4.95
CA HIS A 83 -10.04 -10.34 4.10
C HIS A 83 -8.64 -10.16 3.49
N LEU A 84 -7.92 -9.10 3.89
CA LEU A 84 -6.61 -8.72 3.34
C LEU A 84 -6.60 -8.79 1.80
N TYR A 85 -7.66 -8.29 1.17
CA TYR A 85 -7.79 -8.22 -0.28
C TYR A 85 -6.71 -7.32 -0.89
N ALA A 86 -6.49 -6.17 -0.26
CA ALA A 86 -5.38 -5.27 -0.53
C ALA A 86 -4.25 -5.45 0.50
N GLY A 87 -4.61 -5.84 1.73
CA GLY A 87 -3.75 -5.99 2.91
C GLY A 87 -2.66 -7.06 2.85
N GLY A 88 -1.86 -7.12 3.91
CA GLY A 88 -0.81 -8.12 4.12
C GLY A 88 0.55 -7.49 4.41
N ILE A 89 1.63 -8.22 4.13
CA ILE A 89 2.99 -7.73 4.36
C ILE A 89 3.79 -7.69 3.06
N SER A 90 4.75 -6.76 3.02
CA SER A 90 5.66 -6.61 1.89
C SER A 90 7.11 -6.47 2.34
N MET A 91 8.01 -6.97 1.49
CA MET A 91 9.45 -6.86 1.68
C MET A 91 10.12 -6.37 0.40
N MET A 92 11.00 -5.37 0.54
CA MET A 92 11.74 -4.75 -0.55
C MET A 92 13.24 -4.81 -0.28
N GLY A 93 13.96 -5.66 -1.01
CA GLY A 93 15.43 -5.74 -0.95
C GLY A 93 16.12 -4.73 -1.86
N HIS A 94 17.43 -4.84 -2.03
CA HIS A 94 18.18 -3.92 -2.89
C HIS A 94 17.61 -3.84 -4.32
N GLY A 95 17.42 -2.62 -4.80
CA GLY A 95 16.88 -2.32 -6.14
C GLY A 95 15.37 -2.50 -6.30
N HIS A 96 14.67 -2.98 -5.27
CA HIS A 96 13.21 -3.10 -5.26
C HIS A 96 12.55 -1.71 -5.25
N PHE A 97 11.41 -1.57 -5.92
CA PHE A 97 10.69 -0.31 -6.05
C PHE A 97 9.19 -0.56 -6.29
N LEU A 98 8.38 0.48 -6.12
CA LEU A 98 7.01 0.54 -6.61
C LEU A 98 6.84 1.85 -7.38
N ASN A 99 6.46 1.80 -8.65
CA ASN A 99 6.34 3.02 -9.45
C ASN A 99 5.14 3.89 -9.03
N PRO A 100 5.13 5.18 -9.41
CA PRO A 100 4.00 6.07 -9.15
C PRO A 100 2.70 5.45 -9.65
N HIS A 101 1.70 5.39 -8.77
CA HIS A 101 0.44 4.72 -9.07
C HIS A 101 -0.74 5.35 -8.33
N LEU A 102 -1.93 5.08 -8.88
CA LEU A 102 -3.19 5.17 -8.18
C LEU A 102 -3.64 3.74 -7.87
N ASP A 103 -4.06 3.52 -6.64
CA ASP A 103 -4.64 2.25 -6.22
C ASP A 103 -5.97 1.97 -6.94
N ASN A 104 -6.48 0.74 -6.85
CA ASN A 104 -7.87 0.50 -7.22
C ASN A 104 -8.80 1.23 -6.25
N SER A 105 -9.79 1.91 -6.81
CA SER A 105 -10.75 2.73 -6.07
C SER A 105 -11.63 1.98 -5.05
N HIS A 106 -11.81 0.67 -5.20
CA HIS A 106 -12.81 -0.08 -4.44
C HIS A 106 -12.31 -1.42 -3.91
N ASP A 107 -13.05 -1.98 -2.95
CA ASP A 107 -12.91 -3.37 -2.51
C ASP A 107 -13.18 -4.39 -3.63
N LYS A 108 -12.97 -5.67 -3.32
CA LYS A 108 -13.11 -6.79 -4.24
C LYS A 108 -14.45 -6.81 -4.98
N ASP A 109 -15.52 -6.49 -4.27
CA ASP A 109 -16.91 -6.60 -4.74
C ASP A 109 -17.47 -5.26 -5.26
N ARG A 110 -16.64 -4.20 -5.26
CA ARG A 110 -16.98 -2.85 -5.73
C ARG A 110 -18.14 -2.22 -4.99
N GLN A 111 -18.23 -2.49 -3.70
CA GLN A 111 -19.29 -1.95 -2.85
C GLN A 111 -18.77 -0.78 -2.00
N ARG A 112 -17.46 -0.75 -1.73
CA ARG A 112 -16.86 0.24 -0.82
C ARG A 112 -15.62 0.86 -1.43
N TYR A 113 -15.49 2.17 -1.28
CA TYR A 113 -14.35 2.96 -1.69
C TYR A 113 -13.15 2.68 -0.80
N ARG A 114 -11.97 2.47 -1.37
CA ARG A 114 -10.72 2.49 -0.62
C ARG A 114 -10.42 3.94 -0.29
N VAL A 115 -10.35 4.27 1.00
CA VAL A 115 -10.23 5.66 1.47
C VAL A 115 -8.94 5.93 2.23
N LEU A 116 -8.30 4.90 2.81
CA LEU A 116 -7.02 5.05 3.52
C LEU A 116 -6.06 3.88 3.23
N ASN A 117 -4.78 4.23 3.12
CA ASN A 117 -3.65 3.30 3.25
C ASN A 117 -2.98 3.53 4.61
N LEU A 118 -2.81 2.47 5.39
CA LEU A 118 -2.08 2.43 6.65
C LEU A 118 -0.84 1.55 6.45
N LEU A 119 0.35 2.14 6.57
CA LEU A 119 1.62 1.51 6.25
C LEU A 119 2.53 1.55 7.49
N TYR A 120 2.75 0.40 8.11
CA TYR A 120 3.57 0.30 9.30
C TYR A 120 4.95 -0.28 9.00
N TYR A 121 6.00 0.43 9.40
CA TYR A 121 7.39 0.12 9.06
C TYR A 121 8.15 -0.46 10.25
N VAL A 122 8.84 -1.57 10.00
CA VAL A 122 9.48 -2.36 11.06
C VAL A 122 10.97 -2.61 10.81
N SER A 123 11.56 -2.04 9.76
CA SER A 123 13.00 -2.19 9.51
C SER A 123 13.79 -1.22 10.39
N PRO A 124 14.75 -1.70 11.21
CA PRO A 124 15.55 -0.86 12.09
C PRO A 124 16.45 0.09 11.30
N ASP A 125 16.83 1.20 11.93
CA ASP A 125 17.81 2.17 11.43
C ASP A 125 17.54 2.63 9.98
N TRP A 126 16.26 2.76 9.61
CA TRP A 126 15.88 3.13 8.25
C TRP A 126 15.96 4.65 8.04
N THR A 127 16.83 5.09 7.13
CA THR A 127 17.06 6.50 6.82
C THR A 127 16.53 6.89 5.44
N LEU A 128 16.54 8.19 5.14
CA LEU A 128 16.10 8.72 3.84
C LEU A 128 16.95 8.15 2.69
N GLU A 129 18.26 8.05 2.89
CA GLU A 129 19.26 7.66 1.89
C GLU A 129 19.19 6.18 1.51
N LYS A 130 18.65 5.33 2.41
CA LYS A 130 18.39 3.91 2.11
C LYS A 130 17.32 3.74 1.02
N GLY A 131 16.54 4.78 0.70
CA GLY A 131 15.42 4.68 -0.22
C GLY A 131 14.31 3.79 0.34
N GLY A 132 13.52 3.11 -0.50
CA GLY A 132 12.41 2.29 -0.02
C GLY A 132 11.34 3.09 0.74
N ASN A 133 11.27 4.40 0.51
CA ASN A 133 10.42 5.35 1.23
C ASN A 133 9.10 5.57 0.49
N LEU A 134 8.04 5.88 1.24
CA LEU A 134 6.78 6.29 0.63
C LEU A 134 6.96 7.67 -0.01
N GLU A 135 6.59 7.79 -1.28
CA GLU A 135 6.62 9.03 -2.05
C GLU A 135 5.18 9.42 -2.39
N LEU A 136 4.78 10.64 -2.07
CA LEU A 136 3.45 11.19 -2.32
C LEU A 136 3.57 12.29 -3.37
N TRP A 137 2.72 12.28 -4.41
CA TRP A 137 2.83 13.18 -5.55
C TRP A 137 1.63 14.15 -5.61
N PRO A 138 1.51 15.11 -4.67
CA PRO A 138 0.35 16.01 -4.60
C PRO A 138 0.22 16.92 -5.84
N ASN A 139 1.33 17.17 -6.54
CA ASN A 139 1.40 17.98 -7.75
C ASN A 139 1.56 17.13 -9.03
N GLY A 140 1.22 15.84 -8.95
CA GLY A 140 1.30 14.89 -10.07
C GLY A 140 2.70 14.29 -10.26
N THR A 141 2.76 13.20 -11.04
CA THR A 141 3.94 12.33 -11.18
C THR A 141 5.10 12.92 -12.00
N LYS A 142 5.01 14.20 -12.36
CA LYS A 142 6.06 14.97 -13.06
C LYS A 142 6.71 16.02 -12.17
N ALA A 143 6.12 16.29 -10.99
CA ALA A 143 6.69 17.17 -9.98
C ALA A 143 7.47 16.36 -8.94
N GLU A 144 8.20 17.02 -8.05
CA GLU A 144 8.88 16.34 -6.94
C GLU A 144 7.88 15.75 -5.93
N PRO A 145 8.13 14.53 -5.39
CA PRO A 145 7.29 13.94 -4.37
C PRO A 145 7.58 14.51 -2.97
N VAL A 146 6.57 14.48 -2.12
CA VAL A 146 6.74 14.56 -0.67
C VAL A 146 7.14 13.18 -0.17
N THR A 147 8.28 13.06 0.51
CA THR A 147 8.79 11.76 0.98
C THR A 147 8.47 11.54 2.46
N VAL A 148 7.85 10.40 2.76
CA VAL A 148 7.70 9.87 4.13
C VAL A 148 8.70 8.74 4.30
N VAL A 149 9.72 8.97 5.14
CA VAL A 149 10.75 7.97 5.44
C VAL A 149 10.12 6.74 6.06
N SER A 150 10.51 5.55 5.60
CA SER A 150 10.08 4.24 6.14
C SER A 150 10.72 3.93 7.50
N ARG A 151 10.75 4.91 8.41
CA ARG A 151 11.43 4.86 9.70
C ARG A 151 10.92 3.68 10.52
N PHE A 152 11.82 3.04 11.26
CA PHE A 152 11.46 2.02 12.25
C PHE A 152 10.34 2.51 13.19
N ASN A 153 9.36 1.65 13.47
CA ASN A 153 8.26 1.92 14.40
C ASN A 153 7.39 3.12 13.99
N ARG A 154 7.26 3.36 12.67
CA ARG A 154 6.40 4.42 12.11
C ARG A 154 5.18 3.84 11.44
N LEU A 155 4.01 4.37 11.78
CA LEU A 155 2.78 4.23 11.02
C LEU A 155 2.62 5.46 10.12
N ALA A 156 2.63 5.26 8.81
CA ALA A 156 2.25 6.29 7.84
C ALA A 156 0.81 6.03 7.37
N VAL A 157 -0.02 7.08 7.35
CA VAL A 157 -1.41 7.02 6.91
C VAL A 157 -1.62 8.06 5.81
N MET A 158 -2.21 7.64 4.69
CA MET A 158 -2.54 8.54 3.59
C MET A 158 -3.95 8.31 3.07
N VAL A 159 -4.61 9.39 2.66
CA VAL A 159 -5.87 9.34 1.92
C VAL A 159 -5.66 8.68 0.57
N THR A 160 -6.61 7.83 0.17
CA THR A 160 -6.70 7.29 -1.18
C THR A 160 -7.94 7.79 -1.91
N ASN A 161 -7.71 8.46 -3.03
CA ASN A 161 -8.74 8.82 -4.01
C ASN A 161 -8.12 8.86 -5.42
N GLN A 162 -8.89 9.35 -6.41
CA GLN A 162 -8.47 9.47 -7.81
C GLN A 162 -7.27 10.41 -8.07
N TYR A 163 -6.82 11.14 -7.06
CA TYR A 163 -5.68 12.06 -7.13
C TYR A 163 -4.51 11.65 -6.21
N SER A 164 -4.66 10.59 -5.42
CA SER A 164 -3.67 10.13 -4.44
C SER A 164 -2.50 9.37 -5.08
N TRP A 165 -1.80 10.02 -6.01
CA TRP A 165 -0.60 9.44 -6.63
C TRP A 165 0.49 9.20 -5.59
N HIS A 166 1.00 7.97 -5.53
CA HIS A 166 2.05 7.57 -4.60
C HIS A 166 2.97 6.49 -5.18
N SER A 167 4.15 6.33 -4.60
CA SER A 167 5.14 5.29 -4.97
C SER A 167 5.93 4.82 -3.76
N VAL A 168 6.79 3.83 -3.98
CA VAL A 168 7.88 3.52 -3.06
C VAL A 168 9.20 3.73 -3.82
N SER A 169 10.05 4.60 -3.27
CA SER A 169 11.37 4.89 -3.84
C SER A 169 12.21 3.62 -3.93
N LYS A 170 13.16 3.59 -4.86
CA LYS A 170 14.03 2.42 -5.03
C LYS A 170 14.81 2.20 -3.74
N ASN A 171 14.81 0.98 -3.20
CA ASN A 171 15.68 0.65 -2.08
C ASN A 171 17.13 0.59 -2.58
N LEU A 172 17.98 1.43 -2.00
CA LEU A 172 19.41 1.52 -2.34
C LEU A 172 20.29 0.79 -1.33
N SER A 173 19.73 0.41 -0.17
CA SER A 173 20.45 -0.35 0.84
C SER A 173 20.59 -1.83 0.48
N GLY A 174 21.50 -2.53 1.16
CA GLY A 174 21.57 -4.00 1.14
C GLY A 174 20.57 -4.66 2.09
N GLU A 175 19.83 -3.87 2.88
CA GLU A 175 18.87 -4.34 3.87
C GLU A 175 17.46 -4.44 3.27
N ALA A 176 16.63 -5.27 3.89
CA ALA A 176 15.23 -5.41 3.51
C ALA A 176 14.35 -4.37 4.22
N ARG A 177 13.61 -3.58 3.43
CA ARG A 177 12.52 -2.74 3.92
C ARG A 177 11.26 -3.58 4.09
N CYS A 178 10.79 -3.71 5.32
CA CYS A 178 9.62 -4.51 5.70
C CYS A 178 8.46 -3.58 6.08
N CYS A 179 7.26 -3.91 5.59
CA CYS A 179 6.06 -3.12 5.83
C CYS A 179 4.85 -4.04 6.06
N VAL A 180 4.09 -3.75 7.11
CA VAL A 180 2.75 -4.28 7.36
C VAL A 180 1.75 -3.28 6.77
N SER A 181 0.90 -3.74 5.87
CA SER A 181 0.01 -2.89 5.09
C SER A 181 -1.45 -3.21 5.40
N ASN A 182 -2.19 -2.18 5.82
CA ASN A 182 -3.62 -2.22 6.07
C ASN A 182 -4.33 -1.14 5.27
N TYR A 183 -5.62 -1.37 5.02
CA TYR A 183 -6.44 -0.50 4.19
C TYR A 183 -7.81 -0.37 4.81
N TYR A 184 -8.33 0.84 4.83
CA TYR A 184 -9.71 1.09 5.22
C TYR A 184 -10.53 1.50 4.01
N PHE A 185 -11.74 0.97 4.00
CA PHE A 185 -12.78 1.23 3.03
C PHE A 185 -13.91 2.05 3.65
N SER A 186 -14.76 2.64 2.83
CA SER A 186 -15.96 3.36 3.25
C SER A 186 -17.05 3.20 2.20
N ASP A 187 -18.31 3.33 2.61
CA ASP A 187 -19.46 3.47 1.70
C ASP A 187 -19.49 4.84 1.02
N HIS A 188 -18.66 5.79 1.47
CA HIS A 188 -18.53 7.12 0.88
C HIS A 188 -17.13 7.33 0.26
N PRO A 189 -17.04 8.00 -0.92
CA PRO A 189 -15.76 8.42 -1.47
C PRO A 189 -15.12 9.50 -0.59
N VAL A 190 -13.80 9.69 -0.74
CA VAL A 190 -13.15 10.89 -0.20
C VAL A 190 -13.33 12.03 -1.19
N GLY A 191 -14.36 12.86 -0.95
CA GLY A 191 -14.82 13.93 -1.83
C GLY A 191 -16.32 13.80 -2.11
N ASP A 192 -16.85 14.65 -3.00
CA ASP A 192 -18.29 14.69 -3.27
C ASP A 192 -18.71 13.86 -4.50
N ASP A 193 -17.75 13.46 -5.34
CA ASP A 193 -18.03 12.77 -6.60
C ASP A 193 -17.81 11.26 -6.50
N ASP A 194 -18.74 10.48 -7.04
CA ASP A 194 -18.56 9.05 -7.28
C ASP A 194 -17.54 8.81 -8.39
N TYR A 195 -16.65 7.83 -8.19
CA TYR A 195 -15.62 7.50 -9.17
C TYR A 195 -15.26 6.03 -9.20
N PHE A 196 -14.85 5.53 -10.35
CA PHE A 196 -14.30 4.19 -10.47
C PHE A 196 -13.06 4.17 -11.35
N HIS A 197 -11.97 3.63 -10.81
CA HIS A 197 -10.80 3.29 -11.60
C HIS A 197 -10.10 2.01 -11.10
N PRO A 198 -9.52 1.22 -12.03
CA PRO A 198 -8.53 0.21 -11.67
C PRO A 198 -7.23 0.86 -11.17
N THR A 199 -6.34 0.04 -10.62
CA THR A 199 -4.96 0.45 -10.37
C THR A 199 -4.30 0.89 -11.68
N SER A 200 -3.67 2.07 -11.67
CA SER A 200 -2.93 2.62 -12.82
C SER A 200 -1.53 3.01 -12.39
N PHE A 201 -0.55 2.81 -13.27
CA PHE A 201 0.86 3.11 -13.00
C PHE A 201 1.39 4.17 -13.97
N ARG A 202 2.40 4.90 -13.54
CA ARG A 202 3.16 5.88 -14.32
C ARG A 202 4.65 5.59 -14.23
N GLY A 203 5.41 6.04 -15.21
CA GLY A 203 6.87 6.08 -15.12
C GLY A 203 7.30 7.24 -14.22
N ARG A 204 8.47 7.13 -13.59
CA ARG A 204 9.08 8.26 -12.89
C ARG A 204 9.47 9.37 -13.87
N PRO A 205 9.72 10.61 -13.40
CA PRO A 205 10.11 11.73 -14.29
C PRO A 205 11.30 11.41 -15.21
N ASP A 206 12.26 10.62 -14.74
CA ASP A 206 13.45 10.16 -15.44
C ASP A 206 13.23 8.91 -16.34
N GLU A 207 12.01 8.36 -16.37
CA GLU A 207 11.67 7.15 -17.12
C GLU A 207 10.57 7.40 -18.20
N PRO A 208 10.76 8.30 -19.18
CA PRO A 208 9.69 8.72 -20.09
C PRO A 208 9.15 7.58 -20.98
N LEU A 209 10.02 6.69 -21.46
CA LEU A 209 9.59 5.54 -22.27
C LEU A 209 8.70 4.58 -21.46
N ARG A 210 9.09 4.33 -20.20
CA ARG A 210 8.32 3.49 -19.28
C ARG A 210 6.96 4.11 -18.97
N ASP A 211 6.90 5.43 -18.85
CA ASP A 211 5.66 6.17 -18.64
C ASP A 211 4.66 5.99 -19.79
N VAL A 212 5.15 6.03 -21.03
CA VAL A 212 4.31 5.78 -22.22
C VAL A 212 3.78 4.35 -22.22
N VAL A 213 4.64 3.36 -21.96
CA VAL A 213 4.24 1.95 -21.92
C VAL A 213 3.17 1.69 -20.83
N LEU A 214 3.34 2.27 -19.65
CA LEU A 214 2.41 2.10 -18.54
C LEU A 214 1.05 2.78 -18.78
N GLN A 215 1.04 3.92 -19.47
CA GLN A 215 -0.20 4.58 -19.88
C GLN A 215 -0.96 3.76 -20.93
N ALA A 216 -0.27 3.20 -21.93
CA ALA A 216 -0.88 2.32 -22.92
C ALA A 216 -1.48 1.06 -22.27
N ASP A 217 -0.75 0.45 -21.33
CA ASP A 217 -1.23 -0.69 -20.53
C ASP A 217 -2.44 -0.33 -19.65
N ALA A 218 -2.50 0.87 -19.08
CA ALA A 218 -3.68 1.34 -18.36
C ALA A 218 -4.89 1.53 -19.29
N ALA A 219 -4.70 2.15 -20.45
CA ALA A 219 -5.75 2.37 -21.44
C ALA A 219 -6.34 1.04 -21.95
N LEU A 220 -5.48 0.08 -22.31
CA LEU A 220 -5.91 -1.25 -22.76
C LEU A 220 -6.73 -1.98 -21.70
N ARG A 221 -6.28 -1.96 -20.44
CA ARG A 221 -7.04 -2.57 -19.32
C ARG A 221 -8.37 -1.86 -19.06
N GLY A 222 -8.42 -0.55 -19.25
CA GLY A 222 -9.65 0.25 -19.20
C GLY A 222 -10.66 -0.23 -20.24
N MET A 223 -10.23 -0.36 -21.51
CA MET A 223 -11.07 -0.88 -22.60
C MET A 223 -11.60 -2.28 -22.30
N VAL A 224 -10.75 -3.18 -21.81
CA VAL A 224 -11.18 -4.55 -21.44
C VAL A 224 -12.23 -4.51 -20.32
N ARG A 225 -12.07 -3.64 -19.32
CA ARG A 225 -13.04 -3.51 -18.22
C ARG A 225 -14.37 -2.89 -18.65
N ALA A 226 -14.39 -2.06 -19.69
CA ALA A 226 -15.63 -1.55 -20.26
C ALA A 226 -16.47 -2.67 -20.90
N VAL A 227 -15.81 -3.70 -21.46
CA VAL A 227 -16.46 -4.85 -22.09
C VAL A 227 -16.75 -5.97 -21.08
N VAL A 228 -15.85 -6.21 -20.12
CA VAL A 228 -15.97 -7.25 -19.09
C VAL A 228 -15.81 -6.61 -17.71
N PRO A 229 -16.90 -6.08 -17.12
CA PRO A 229 -16.83 -5.29 -15.90
C PRO A 229 -16.15 -6.02 -14.75
N LYS A 230 -16.42 -7.31 -14.52
CA LYS A 230 -15.82 -8.09 -13.43
C LYS A 230 -14.37 -8.57 -13.71
N GLY A 231 -13.81 -8.24 -14.89
CA GLY A 231 -12.52 -8.73 -15.34
C GLY A 231 -12.57 -10.21 -15.72
N VAL A 232 -11.45 -10.71 -16.28
CA VAL A 232 -11.35 -12.07 -16.82
C VAL A 232 -10.68 -13.05 -15.84
N ALA A 233 -10.01 -12.54 -14.79
CA ALA A 233 -9.27 -13.35 -13.83
C ALA A 233 -9.74 -13.08 -12.38
N ARG A 234 -9.95 -14.15 -11.61
CA ARG A 234 -10.22 -14.06 -10.17
C ARG A 234 -8.94 -13.68 -9.41
N THR A 235 -9.04 -12.70 -8.51
CA THR A 235 -7.93 -12.34 -7.61
C THR A 235 -7.59 -13.53 -6.71
N LYS A 236 -6.35 -14.01 -6.80
CA LYS A 236 -5.80 -15.07 -5.93
C LYS A 236 -5.26 -14.52 -4.59
N HIS A 237 -5.14 -13.20 -4.48
CA HIS A 237 -4.64 -12.49 -3.30
C HIS A 237 -5.82 -12.11 -2.40
N VAL A 238 -6.24 -13.08 -1.58
CA VAL A 238 -7.27 -12.91 -0.54
C VAL A 238 -6.87 -13.85 0.58
N TYR A 239 -6.82 -13.36 1.81
CA TYR A 239 -6.61 -14.22 2.97
C TYR A 239 -7.82 -15.16 3.14
N LYS A 240 -7.53 -16.46 3.28
CA LYS A 240 -8.55 -17.47 3.59
C LYS A 240 -8.12 -18.20 4.85
N LYS A 241 -8.89 -18.04 5.93
CA LYS A 241 -8.57 -18.70 7.20
C LYS A 241 -8.97 -20.18 7.21
N ASP A 242 -9.89 -20.57 6.32
CA ASP A 242 -10.44 -21.92 6.17
C ASP A 242 -9.40 -22.99 5.77
#